data_AF-A0A7X0CRN5-F1
#
_entry.id   AF-A0A7X0CRN5-F1
#
_cell.length_a   1.000
_cell.length_b   1.000
_cell.length_c   1.000
_cell.angle_alpha   90.00
_cell.angle_beta   90.00
_cell.angle_gamma   90.00
#
_symmetry.space_group_name_H-M   'P 1'
#
loop_
_entity.id
_entity.type
_entity.pdbx_description
1 polymer ?
#
loop_
_entity_poly.entity_id
_entity_poly.type
_entity_poly.pdbx_seq_one_letter_code
_entity_poly.pdbx_strand_id
1 'polypeptide(L)' 'MPLQCKYKQSPADHFLLNDVLKDRLKSAQVDKEVRGWDHSSDHAPVWIEITD' A
#
# COMPACT_ATOMS: atom_id res chain seq x y z
N MET A 1 16.12 2.36 5.71
CA MET A 1 15.17 3.32 5.10
C MET A 1 14.02 2.53 4.50
N PRO A 2 12.83 2.51 5.13
CA PRO A 2 11.67 1.81 4.59
C PRO A 2 11.25 2.49 3.29
N LEU A 3 10.93 1.68 2.26
CA LEU A 3 10.38 2.16 1.00
C LEU A 3 9.02 2.81 1.27
N GLN A 4 9.02 4.11 1.52
CA GLN A 4 7.79 4.90 1.49
C GLN A 4 7.38 5.01 0.02
N CYS A 5 6.37 4.24 -0.37
CA CYS A 5 5.66 4.46 -1.63
C CYS A 5 5.18 5.92 -1.63
N LYS A 6 5.80 6.76 -2.47
CA LYS A 6 5.46 8.19 -2.57
C LYS A 6 4.13 8.34 -3.30
N TYR A 7 3.02 8.12 -2.60
CA TYR A 7 1.71 8.62 -3.04
C TYR A 7 0.97 9.21 -1.84
N LYS A 8 1.20 10.51 -1.62
CA LYS A 8 0.75 11.25 -0.44
C LYS A 8 -0.74 11.60 -0.59
N GLN A 9 -1.61 10.83 0.05
CA GLN A 9 -2.96 11.23 0.51
C GLN A 9 -3.38 10.25 1.61
N SER A 10 -3.13 10.67 2.86
CA SER A 10 -3.32 9.96 4.13
C SER A 10 -2.14 9.07 4.59
N PRO A 11 -1.59 9.27 5.81
CA PRO A 11 -0.37 8.63 6.30
C PRO A 11 -0.58 7.30 7.05
N ALA A 12 -1.76 6.66 6.99
CA ALA A 12 -2.05 5.56 7.91
C ALA A 12 -1.45 4.21 7.50
N ASP A 13 -1.62 3.82 6.23
CA ASP A 13 -1.41 2.42 5.84
C ASP A 13 0.00 2.19 5.27
N HIS A 14 0.81 1.44 6.03
CA HIS A 14 2.20 1.13 5.67
C HIS A 14 2.44 -0.39 5.64
N PHE A 15 3.15 -0.86 4.61
CA PHE A 15 3.72 -2.21 4.59
C PHE A 15 5.17 -2.19 5.07
N LEU A 16 5.46 -2.99 6.09
CA LEU A 16 6.83 -3.20 6.56
C LEU A 16 7.33 -4.53 6.00
N LEU A 17 8.42 -4.48 5.23
CA LEU A 17 9.04 -5.65 4.60
C LEU A 17 10.42 -5.89 5.20
N ASN A 18 10.81 -7.16 5.30
CA ASN A 18 12.19 -7.54 5.59
C ASN A 18 13.06 -7.38 4.31
N ASP A 19 14.39 -7.45 4.46
CA ASP A 19 15.31 -7.20 3.34
C ASP A 19 15.14 -8.20 2.19
N VAL A 20 14.76 -9.45 2.47
CA VAL A 20 14.52 -10.47 1.44
C VAL A 20 13.29 -10.15 0.59
N LEU A 21 12.19 -9.73 1.21
CA LEU A 21 10.96 -9.39 0.50
C LEU A 21 11.02 -8.01 -0.17
N LYS A 22 11.89 -7.13 0.34
CA LYS A 22 12.15 -5.82 -0.25
C LYS A 22 12.61 -5.93 -1.70
N ASP A 23 13.53 -6.85 -1.98
CA ASP A 23 14.09 -7.02 -3.33
C ASP A 23 13.11 -7.75 -4.27
N ARG A 24 12.08 -8.40 -3.71
CA ARG A 24 11.02 -9.11 -4.45
C ARG A 24 9.75 -8.28 -4.62
N LEU A 25 9.72 -7.04 -4.13
CA LEU A 25 8.56 -6.17 -4.24
C LEU A 25 8.37 -5.74 -5.70
N LYS A 26 7.30 -6.24 -6.33
CA LYS A 26 6.94 -5.93 -7.71
C LYS A 26 6.10 -4.67 -7.81
N SER A 27 5.08 -4.54 -6.98
CA SER A 27 4.18 -3.39 -6.98
C SER A 27 3.54 -3.19 -5.60
N ALA A 28 3.14 -1.96 -5.31
CA ALA A 28 2.37 -1.60 -4.12
C ALA A 28 1.28 -0.61 -4.55
N GLN A 29 0.02 -0.89 -4.21
CA GLN A 29 -1.14 -0.15 -4.68
C GLN A 29 -2.10 0.18 -3.55
N VAL A 30 -2.89 1.23 -3.77
CA VAL A 30 -3.95 1.70 -2.87
C VAL A 30 -5.20 1.90 -3.71
N ASP A 31 -6.30 1.23 -3.35
CA ASP A 31 -7.59 1.40 -4.02
C ASP A 31 -8.32 2.61 -3.46
N LYS A 32 -8.07 3.76 -4.10
CA LYS A 32 -8.72 5.02 -3.73
C LYS A 32 -10.17 5.09 -4.18
N GLU A 33 -10.57 4.30 -5.16
CA GLU A 33 -11.94 4.33 -5.69
C GLU A 33 -12.91 3.76 -4.66
N VAL A 34 -12.51 2.69 -3.95
CA VAL A 34 -13.27 2.09 -2.85
C VAL A 34 -13.47 3.06 -1.68
N ARG A 35 -12.50 3.95 -1.40
CA ARG A 35 -12.62 4.97 -0.34
C ARG A 35 -13.65 6.08 -0.67
N GLY A 36 -13.98 6.25 -1.95
CA GLY A 36 -14.96 7.23 -2.42
C GLY A 36 -16.40 6.75 -2.40
N TRP A 37 -16.65 5.49 -2.02
CA TRP A 37 -18.01 4.92 -1.99
C TRP A 37 -18.80 5.43 -0.79
N ASP A 38 -20.12 5.49 -0.95
CA ASP A 38 -21.03 5.87 0.11
C ASP A 38 -20.96 4.84 1.26
N HIS A 39 -20.90 5.34 2.50
CA HIS A 39 -20.67 4.54 3.72
C HIS A 39 -19.42 3.65 3.73
N SER A 40 -18.40 3.96 2.91
CA SER A 40 -17.12 3.24 2.93
C SER A 40 -16.28 3.55 4.18
N SER A 41 -15.38 2.61 4.52
CA SER A 41 -14.38 2.77 5.58
C SER A 41 -13.54 4.02 5.38
N ASP A 42 -13.01 4.56 6.47
CA ASP A 42 -12.07 5.69 6.41
C ASP A 42 -10.68 5.29 5.89
N HIS A 43 -10.39 3.99 5.85
CA HIS A 43 -9.20 3.38 5.26
C HIS A 43 -9.46 2.84 3.85
N ALA A 44 -8.50 3.06 2.96
CA ALA A 44 -8.50 2.47 1.62
C ALA A 44 -7.85 1.07 1.65
N PRO A 45 -8.35 0.10 0.86
CA PRO A 45 -7.67 -1.18 0.70
C PRO A 45 -6.27 -0.95 0.10
N VAL A 46 -5.28 -1.66 0.65
CA VAL A 46 -3.91 -1.62 0.17
C VAL A 46 -3.40 -3.04 -0.09
N TRP A 47 -2.57 -3.22 -1.11
CA TRP A 47 -1.92 -4.49 -1.37
C TRP A 47 -0.55 -4.32 -2.02
N ILE A 48 0.24 -5.38 -1.97
CA ILE A 48 1.53 -5.50 -2.64
C ILE A 48 1.56 -6.76 -3.49
N GLU A 49 2.29 -6.72 -4.59
CA GLU A 49 2.64 -7.89 -5.39
C GLU A 49 4.11 -8.24 -5.15
N ILE A 50 4.37 -9.53 -4.93
CA ILE A 50 5.71 -10.08 -4.69
C ILE A 50 6.04 -11.03 -5.84
N THR A 51 7.27 -10.97 -6.35
CA THR A 51 7.77 -11.95 -7.34
C THR A 51 8.13 -13.27 -6.66
N ASP A 52 7.96 -14.40 -7.35
CA ASP A 52 8.45 -15.71 -6.87
C ASP A 52 9.97 -15.71 -6.66
#